data_AF-W9Z138-F1
#
_entry.id   AF-W9Z138-F1
#
_cell.length_a   1.000
_cell.length_b   1.000
_cell.length_c   1.000
_cell.angle_alpha   90.00
_cell.angle_beta   90.00
_cell.angle_gamma   90.00
#
_symmetry.space_group_name_H-M   'P 1'
#
loop_
_entity.id
_entity.type
_entity.pdbx_description
1 polymer ?
#
loop_
_entity_poly.entity_id
_entity_poly.type
_entity_poly.pdbx_seq_one_letter_code
_entity_poly.pdbx_strand_id
1 'polypeptide(L)'
;MPALPPFQAVLFYSAALVHIAIVPKHIYVGATAVTEAIEAIPNQPRYTVAKSIFKTVWDHGNADVLILALLNYKWAKYGPPTLIEERMMLGLSLVAGFYAGWPYFKLGMYSPLVMLWVAPVASTIATILG
;
A
#
# COMPACT_ATOMS: atom_id res chain seq x y z
N MET A 1 21.51 -16.81 -8.70
CA MET A 1 21.49 -16.27 -7.32
C MET A 1 21.00 -17.39 -6.40
N PRO A 2 21.55 -17.54 -5.18
CA PRO A 2 21.03 -18.51 -4.23
C PRO A 2 19.56 -18.21 -3.92
N ALA A 3 18.75 -19.26 -3.76
CA ALA A 3 17.35 -19.11 -3.39
C ALA A 3 17.24 -18.47 -1.99
N LEU A 4 16.27 -17.59 -1.81
CA LEU A 4 15.93 -17.03 -0.51
C LEU A 4 15.63 -18.14 0.50
N PRO A 5 16.02 -18.00 1.78
CA PRO A 5 15.49 -18.80 2.86
C PRO A 5 13.95 -18.86 2.77
N PRO A 6 13.31 -20.04 2.95
CA PRO A 6 11.87 -20.20 2.75
C PRO A 6 11.02 -19.20 3.53
N PHE A 7 11.42 -18.84 4.75
CA PHE A 7 10.67 -17.88 5.56
C PHE A 7 10.67 -16.47 4.95
N GLN A 8 11.77 -16.02 4.34
CA GLN A 8 11.86 -14.70 3.71
C GLN A 8 10.98 -14.64 2.46
N ALA A 9 11.04 -15.70 1.65
CA ALA A 9 10.18 -15.82 0.48
C ALA A 9 8.70 -15.80 0.88
N VAL A 10 8.30 -16.50 1.94
CA VAL A 10 6.92 -16.50 2.46
C VAL A 10 6.49 -15.10 2.90
N LEU A 11 7.32 -14.35 3.60
CA LEU A 11 7.00 -12.98 4.03
C LEU A 11 6.79 -12.06 2.82
N PHE A 12 7.67 -12.10 1.83
CA PHE A 12 7.52 -11.32 0.60
C PHE A 12 6.28 -11.74 -0.22
N TYR A 13 6.03 -13.04 -0.40
CA TYR A 13 4.83 -13.52 -1.09
C TYR A 13 3.54 -13.11 -0.36
N SER A 14 3.55 -13.18 0.98
CA SER A 14 2.40 -12.75 1.79
C SER A 14 2.16 -11.25 1.66
N ALA A 15 3.22 -10.44 1.70
CA ALA A 15 3.11 -9.00 1.48
C ALA A 15 2.61 -8.68 0.06
N ALA A 16 3.04 -9.42 -0.96
CA ALA A 16 2.54 -9.25 -2.32
C ALA A 16 1.04 -9.58 -2.41
N LEU A 17 0.62 -10.69 -1.81
CA LEU A 17 -0.78 -11.12 -1.79
C LEU A 17 -1.68 -10.10 -1.08
N VAL A 18 -1.25 -9.59 0.08
CA VAL A 18 -1.99 -8.59 0.85
C VAL A 18 -2.22 -7.32 0.02
N HIS A 19 -1.20 -6.83 -0.67
CA HIS A 19 -1.33 -5.65 -1.51
C HIS A 19 -2.30 -5.90 -2.68
N ILE A 20 -2.17 -7.00 -3.43
CA ILE A 20 -3.07 -7.21 -4.58
C ILE A 20 -4.51 -7.51 -4.17
N ALA A 21 -4.72 -8.20 -3.04
CA ALA A 21 -6.05 -8.61 -2.58
C ALA A 21 -6.96 -7.44 -2.20
N ILE A 22 -6.40 -6.29 -1.80
CA ILE A 22 -7.22 -5.12 -1.44
C ILE A 22 -7.74 -4.35 -2.65
N VAL A 23 -7.09 -4.48 -3.81
CA VAL A 23 -7.37 -3.65 -5.01
C VAL A 23 -8.83 -3.74 -5.48
N PRO A 24 -9.46 -4.93 -5.61
CA PRO A 24 -10.86 -4.99 -6.04
C PRO A 24 -11.80 -4.25 -5.10
N LYS A 25 -11.61 -4.41 -3.78
CA LYS A 25 -12.40 -3.71 -2.77
C LYS A 25 -12.15 -2.19 -2.82
N HIS A 26 -10.90 -1.77 -3.00
CA HIS A 26 -10.52 -0.37 -3.07
C HIS A 26 -11.12 0.35 -4.29
N ILE A 27 -11.13 -0.32 -5.45
CA ILE A 27 -11.81 0.17 -6.67
C ILE A 27 -13.32 0.29 -6.43
N TYR A 28 -13.95 -0.74 -5.86
CA TYR A 28 -15.39 -0.74 -5.57
C TYR A 28 -15.80 0.40 -4.62
N VAL A 29 -15.07 0.55 -3.51
CA VAL A 29 -15.29 1.64 -2.53
C VAL A 29 -15.04 3.00 -3.18
N GLY A 30 -14.03 3.09 -4.06
CA GLY A 30 -13.74 4.26 -4.87
C GLY A 30 -14.92 4.68 -5.74
N ALA A 31 -15.52 3.73 -6.46
CA ALA A 31 -16.66 3.97 -7.35
C ALA A 31 -17.97 4.29 -6.62
N THR A 32 -18.09 3.90 -5.35
CA THR A 32 -19.31 4.04 -4.54
C THR A 32 -19.12 5.09 -3.43
N ALA A 33 -18.82 4.65 -2.21
CA ALA A 33 -18.80 5.49 -1.01
C ALA A 33 -17.85 6.69 -1.10
N VAL A 34 -16.72 6.59 -1.81
CA VAL A 34 -15.81 7.72 -2.00
C VAL A 34 -16.39 8.75 -2.96
N THR A 35 -16.98 8.32 -4.08
CA THR A 35 -17.69 9.23 -4.99
C THR A 35 -18.80 9.97 -4.26
N GLU A 36 -19.65 9.24 -3.52
CA GLU A 36 -20.74 9.83 -2.71
C GLU A 36 -20.21 10.82 -1.66
N ALA A 37 -19.13 10.48 -0.97
CA ALA A 37 -18.50 11.36 0.02
C ALA A 37 -17.94 12.64 -0.62
N ILE A 38 -17.33 12.55 -1.81
CA ILE A 38 -16.84 13.72 -2.55
C ILE A 38 -18.00 14.61 -2.97
N GLU A 39 -19.09 14.04 -3.49
CA GLU A 39 -20.28 14.79 -3.90
C GLU A 39 -20.91 15.57 -2.74
N ALA A 40 -20.93 14.97 -1.55
CA ALA A 40 -21.43 15.58 -0.32
C ALA A 40 -20.59 16.77 0.19
N ILE A 41 -19.36 16.97 -0.29
CA ILE A 41 -18.53 18.13 0.08
C ILE A 41 -19.20 19.41 -0.45
N PRO A 42 -19.47 20.42 0.41
CA PRO A 42 -20.08 21.67 -0.01
C PRO A 42 -19.29 22.39 -1.12
N ASN A 43 -20.00 22.95 -2.09
CA ASN A 43 -19.39 23.74 -3.17
C ASN A 43 -18.97 25.12 -2.62
N GLN A 44 -17.75 25.18 -2.05
CA GLN A 44 -17.13 26.40 -1.55
C GLN A 44 -15.79 26.62 -2.27
N PRO A 45 -15.40 27.88 -2.57
CA PRO A 45 -14.14 28.16 -3.28
C PRO A 45 -12.91 27.49 -2.69
N ARG A 46 -12.85 27.35 -1.35
CA ARG A 46 -11.74 26.67 -0.65
C ARG A 46 -11.60 25.18 -0.95
N TYR A 47 -12.65 24.52 -1.43
CA TYR A 47 -12.67 23.08 -1.68
C TYR A 47 -12.65 22.72 -3.16
N THR A 48 -12.84 23.68 -4.07
CA THR A 48 -12.98 23.43 -5.51
C THR A 48 -11.87 22.55 -6.07
N VAL A 49 -10.61 22.89 -5.78
CA VAL A 49 -9.45 22.14 -6.28
C VAL A 49 -9.33 20.78 -5.60
N ALA A 50 -9.46 20.71 -4.27
CA ALA A 50 -9.33 19.44 -3.55
C ALA A 50 -10.41 18.43 -3.96
N LYS A 51 -11.65 18.90 -4.11
CA LYS A 51 -12.80 18.10 -4.54
C LYS A 51 -12.59 17.54 -5.95
N SER A 52 -12.03 18.31 -6.88
CA SER A 52 -11.83 17.88 -8.26
C SER A 52 -10.73 16.83 -8.45
N ILE A 53 -9.75 16.76 -7.54
CA ILE A 53 -8.62 15.82 -7.65
C ILE A 53 -8.75 14.59 -6.74
N PHE A 54 -9.66 14.60 -5.75
CA PHE A 54 -9.72 13.58 -4.72
C PHE A 54 -9.93 12.17 -5.28
N LYS A 55 -10.84 12.03 -6.26
CA LYS A 55 -11.10 10.76 -6.94
C LYS A 55 -9.87 10.27 -7.71
N THR A 56 -9.18 11.16 -8.41
CA THR A 56 -7.96 10.83 -9.16
C THR A 56 -6.87 10.31 -8.23
N VAL A 57 -6.66 10.95 -7.07
CA VAL A 57 -5.66 10.51 -6.09
C VAL A 57 -6.05 9.16 -5.47
N TRP A 58 -7.33 8.98 -5.14
CA TRP A 58 -7.85 7.68 -4.67
C TRP A 58 -7.56 6.58 -5.69
N ASP A 59 -7.89 6.81 -6.96
CA ASP A 59 -7.72 5.81 -8.01
C ASP A 59 -6.25 5.50 -8.28
N HIS A 60 -5.37 6.52 -8.22
CA HIS A 60 -3.94 6.35 -8.38
C HIS A 60 -3.33 5.45 -7.30
N GLY A 61 -3.88 5.47 -6.07
CA GLY A 61 -3.44 4.58 -4.99
C GLY A 61 -3.53 3.08 -5.35
N ASN A 62 -4.41 2.69 -6.28
CA ASN A 62 -4.44 1.30 -6.77
C ASN A 62 -3.15 0.92 -7.52
N ALA A 63 -2.59 1.85 -8.31
CA ALA A 63 -1.34 1.62 -9.03
C ALA A 63 -0.18 1.47 -8.04
N ASP A 64 -0.12 2.34 -7.02
CA ASP A 64 0.91 2.26 -5.97
C ASP A 64 0.89 0.91 -5.25
N VAL A 65 -0.31 0.46 -4.86
CA VAL A 65 -0.50 -0.85 -4.21
C VAL A 65 -0.07 -2.01 -5.13
N LEU A 66 -0.39 -1.95 -6.42
CA LEU A 66 0.04 -2.97 -7.39
C LEU A 66 1.56 -2.96 -7.61
N ILE A 67 2.19 -1.79 -7.63
CA ILE A 67 3.66 -1.68 -7.70
C ILE A 67 4.30 -2.32 -6.47
N LEU A 68 3.77 -2.05 -5.26
CA LEU A 68 4.25 -2.69 -4.04
C LEU A 68 4.06 -4.21 -4.07
N ALA A 69 2.95 -4.70 -4.65
CA ALA A 69 2.74 -6.14 -4.85
C ALA A 69 3.80 -6.75 -5.78
N LEU A 70 4.08 -6.09 -6.92
CA LEU A 70 5.09 -6.53 -7.89
C LEU A 70 6.51 -6.49 -7.32
N LEU A 71 6.86 -5.46 -6.54
CA LEU A 71 8.16 -5.38 -5.87
C LEU A 71 8.34 -6.52 -4.88
N ASN A 72 7.34 -6.79 -4.05
CA ASN A 72 7.36 -7.91 -3.11
C ASN A 72 7.46 -9.26 -3.83
N TYR A 73 6.70 -9.47 -4.91
CA TYR A 73 6.79 -10.67 -5.72
C TYR A 73 8.17 -10.83 -6.37
N LYS A 74 8.74 -9.74 -6.90
CA LYS A 74 10.11 -9.70 -7.43
C LYS A 74 11.09 -10.13 -6.34
N TRP A 75 11.02 -9.53 -5.15
CA TRP A 75 11.94 -9.85 -4.08
C TRP A 75 11.81 -11.30 -3.61
N ALA A 76 10.59 -11.83 -3.50
CA ALA A 76 10.36 -13.24 -3.19
C ALA A 76 11.03 -14.20 -4.18
N LYS A 77 11.10 -13.84 -5.47
CA LYS A 77 11.62 -14.68 -6.54
C LYS A 77 13.12 -14.52 -6.78
N TYR A 78 13.63 -13.30 -6.63
CA TYR A 78 14.98 -12.94 -7.08
C TYR A 78 15.93 -12.52 -5.95
N GLY A 79 15.46 -12.40 -4.71
CA GLY A 79 16.26 -11.97 -3.57
C GLY A 79 15.81 -10.62 -3.01
N PRO A 80 16.24 -10.27 -1.78
CA PRO A 80 15.78 -9.06 -1.10
C PRO A 80 16.35 -7.78 -1.76
N PRO A 81 15.85 -6.59 -1.39
CA PRO A 81 16.43 -5.31 -1.81
C PRO A 81 17.94 -5.24 -1.60
N THR A 82 18.71 -5.13 -2.68
CA THR A 82 20.18 -5.00 -2.61
C THR A 82 20.65 -3.60 -2.98
N LEU A 83 19.94 -2.94 -3.90
CA LEU A 83 20.25 -1.57 -4.31
C LEU A 83 19.68 -0.55 -3.31
N ILE A 84 20.31 0.63 -3.24
CA ILE A 84 19.87 1.69 -2.35
C ILE A 84 18.46 2.17 -2.70
N GLU A 85 18.11 2.22 -3.99
CA GLU A 85 16.80 2.61 -4.49
C GLU A 85 15.71 1.64 -4.02
N GLU A 86 15.99 0.33 -4.05
CA GLU A 86 15.03 -0.68 -3.58
C GLU A 86 14.81 -0.59 -2.06
N ARG A 87 15.90 -0.32 -1.30
CA ARG A 87 15.82 -0.10 0.14
C ARG A 87 15.06 1.18 0.47
N MET A 88 15.23 2.24 -0.32
CA MET A 88 14.47 3.48 -0.21
C MET A 88 12.99 3.26 -0.54
N MET A 89 12.66 2.51 -1.60
CA MET A 89 11.28 2.17 -1.93
C MET A 89 10.60 1.43 -0.78
N LEU A 90 11.27 0.45 -0.18
CA LEU A 90 10.76 -0.26 0.99
C LEU A 90 10.61 0.68 2.20
N GLY A 91 11.62 1.49 2.51
CA GLY A 91 11.57 2.44 3.62
C GLY A 91 10.46 3.49 3.46
N LEU A 92 10.29 4.02 2.26
CA LEU A 92 9.20 4.94 1.92
C LEU A 92 7.84 4.27 2.03
N SER A 93 7.71 3.03 1.57
CA SER A 93 6.45 2.27 1.73
C SER A 93 6.06 2.10 3.19
N LEU A 94 7.04 1.84 4.07
CA LEU A 94 6.82 1.72 5.50
C LEU A 94 6.38 3.05 6.12
N VAL A 95 7.14 4.13 5.89
CA VAL A 95 6.83 5.46 6.46
C VAL A 95 5.50 6.00 5.93
N ALA A 96 5.28 5.94 4.62
CA ALA A 96 4.04 6.40 4.00
C ALA A 96 2.85 5.55 4.44
N GLY A 97 3.03 4.23 4.56
CA GLY A 97 2.03 3.31 5.08
C GLY A 97 1.63 3.64 6.53
N PHE A 98 2.61 3.90 7.41
CA PHE A 98 2.33 4.34 8.78
C PHE A 98 1.56 5.66 8.83
N TYR A 99 2.01 6.66 8.06
CA TYR A 99 1.35 7.96 7.98
C TYR A 99 -0.08 7.85 7.45
N ALA A 100 -0.29 7.16 6.33
CA ALA A 100 -1.59 6.99 5.69
C ALA A 100 -2.54 6.07 6.50
N GLY A 101 -1.99 5.12 7.27
CA GLY A 101 -2.76 4.23 8.13
C GLY A 101 -3.23 4.88 9.43
N TRP A 102 -2.59 5.97 9.87
CA TRP A 102 -2.91 6.61 11.14
C TRP A 102 -4.37 7.07 11.28
N PRO A 103 -5.00 7.72 10.27
CA PRO A 103 -6.42 8.03 10.33
C PRO A 103 -7.31 6.78 10.47
N TYR A 104 -7.00 5.69 9.77
CA TYR A 104 -7.75 4.44 9.87
C TYR A 104 -7.66 3.83 11.26
N PHE A 105 -6.48 3.84 11.86
CA PHE A 105 -6.29 3.39 13.23
C PHE A 105 -7.14 4.18 14.22
N LYS A 106 -7.15 5.52 14.11
CA LYS A 106 -7.98 6.39 14.96
C LYS A 106 -9.48 6.13 14.80
N LEU A 107 -9.91 5.68 13.62
CA LEU A 107 -11.30 5.31 13.33
C LEU A 107 -11.63 3.85 13.65
N GLY A 108 -10.70 3.08 14.22
CA GLY A 108 -10.88 1.64 14.50
C GLY A 108 -10.98 0.77 13.24
N MET A 109 -10.57 1.29 12.08
CA MET A 109 -10.62 0.59 10.81
C MET A 109 -9.33 -0.22 10.61
N TYR A 110 -9.27 -1.43 11.16
CA TYR A 110 -8.05 -2.26 11.12
C TYR A 110 -7.80 -2.97 9.79
N SER A 111 -8.84 -3.23 8.99
CA SER A 111 -8.71 -3.91 7.68
C SER A 111 -7.68 -3.25 6.73
N PRO A 112 -7.70 -1.93 6.48
CA PRO A 112 -6.69 -1.28 5.62
C PRO A 112 -5.28 -1.28 6.22
N LEU A 113 -5.13 -1.39 7.55
CA LEU A 113 -3.82 -1.46 8.20
C LEU A 113 -3.05 -2.73 7.83
N VAL A 114 -3.73 -3.77 7.37
CA VAL A 114 -3.06 -4.99 6.90
C VAL A 114 -2.18 -4.68 5.68
N MET A 115 -2.67 -3.93 4.69
CA MET A 115 -1.82 -3.54 3.55
C MET A 115 -0.92 -2.35 3.87
N LEU A 116 -1.38 -1.41 4.70
CA LEU A 116 -0.58 -0.21 5.00
C LEU A 116 0.58 -0.46 5.96
N TRP A 117 0.41 -1.36 6.95
CA TRP A 117 1.40 -1.59 8.01
C TRP A 117 1.95 -3.01 7.98
N VAL A 118 1.08 -4.02 7.99
CA VAL A 118 1.53 -5.42 8.13
C VAL A 118 2.37 -5.85 6.92
N ALA A 119 1.94 -5.53 5.69
CA ALA A 119 2.70 -5.90 4.50
C ALA A 119 4.09 -5.23 4.43
N PRO A 120 4.24 -3.89 4.57
CA PRO A 120 5.56 -3.27 4.62
C PRO A 120 6.44 -3.78 5.77
N VAL A 121 5.88 -4.01 6.96
CA VAL A 121 6.63 -4.58 8.09
C VAL A 121 7.14 -5.99 7.77
N ALA A 122 6.31 -6.84 7.14
CA ALA A 122 6.71 -8.18 6.72
C ALA A 122 7.86 -8.12 5.71
N SER A 123 7.79 -7.22 4.72
CA SER A 123 8.86 -6.98 3.75
C SER A 123 10.15 -6.48 4.40
N THR A 124 10.05 -5.58 5.38
CA THR A 124 11.20 -5.07 6.15
C THR A 124 11.85 -6.18 6.98
N ILE A 125 11.07 -6.99 7.68
CA ILE A 125 11.57 -8.14 8.44
C ILE A 125 12.27 -9.13 7.51
N ALA A 126 11.66 -9.45 6.37
CA ALA A 126 12.26 -10.34 5.36
C ALA A 126 13.60 -9.81 4.83
N THR A 127 13.74 -8.48 4.72
CA THR A 127 14.95 -7.81 4.23
C THR A 127 16.07 -7.76 5.28
N ILE A 128 15.75 -7.58 6.56
CA ILE A 128 16.76 -7.43 7.63
C ILE A 128 17.26 -8.77 8.16
N LEU A 129 16.41 -9.81 8.11
CA LEU A 129 16.77 -11.15 8.60
C LEU A 129 17.52 -12.00 7.56
N GLY A 130 17.99 -11.40 6.45
CA GLY A 130 18.79 -12.02 5.40
C GLY A 130 20.10 -11.31 5.17
#